data_AF-A0A8T5E387-F1
#
_entry.id   AF-A0A8T5E387-F1
#
_cell.length_a   1.000
_cell.length_b   1.000
_cell.length_c   1.000
_cell.angle_alpha   90.00
_cell.angle_beta   90.00
_cell.angle_gamma   90.00
#
_symmetry.space_group_name_H-M   'P 1'
#
loop_
_entity.id
_entity.type
_entity.pdbx_description
1 polymer ?
#
loop_
_entity_poly.entity_id
_entity_poly.type
_entity_poly.pdbx_seq_one_letter_code
_entity_poly.pdbx_strand_id
1 'polypeptide(L)'
;MGDGPSELIMLTTGLVVATIVSSLLLSTWGSISQGLDNQGEQELMDSKTRVSIVNNPASITWDDDAIDTEVKTSIFIQNSGKTTLNIESTYIVIGGVMMTASASATSPTMWSVGEVIEFEITVDEADFDPPDVPTEFFLNIGVTSESNTPTGTYSASEVIRLV
;
A
#
# COMPACT_ATOMS: atom_id res chain seq x y z
N MET A 1 -34.38 -18.28 62.04
CA MET A 1 -33.32 -19.20 61.55
C MET A 1 -33.88 -19.98 60.40
N GLY A 2 -33.67 -19.49 59.18
CA GLY A 2 -34.22 -20.13 57.99
C GLY A 2 -33.87 -19.28 56.78
N ASP A 3 -32.68 -19.45 56.22
CA ASP A 3 -32.39 -18.96 54.87
C ASP A 3 -31.27 -19.74 54.15
N GLY A 4 -30.97 -20.96 54.59
CA GLY A 4 -29.95 -21.82 53.97
C GLY A 4 -30.17 -22.15 52.48
N PRO A 5 -31.42 -22.34 51.99
CA PRO A 5 -31.67 -22.58 50.57
C PRO A 5 -31.48 -21.33 49.70
N SER A 6 -31.92 -20.15 50.18
CA SER A 6 -31.82 -18.89 49.45
C SER A 6 -30.37 -18.45 49.27
N GLU A 7 -29.54 -18.63 50.30
CA GLU A 7 -28.12 -18.31 50.29
C GLU A 7 -27.33 -19.23 49.34
N LEU A 8 -27.65 -20.52 49.29
CA LEU A 8 -27.08 -21.47 48.32
C LEU A 8 -27.50 -21.18 46.88
N ILE A 9 -28.76 -20.78 46.65
CA ILE A 9 -29.24 -20.37 45.32
C ILE A 9 -28.52 -19.09 44.88
N MET A 10 -28.35 -18.10 45.76
CA MET A 10 -27.63 -16.87 45.46
C MET A 10 -26.14 -17.11 45.17
N LEU A 11 -25.49 -18.01 45.92
CA LEU A 11 -24.11 -18.41 45.67
C LEU A 11 -23.97 -19.09 44.30
N THR A 12 -24.89 -20.00 43.98
CA THR A 12 -24.85 -20.76 42.73
C THR A 12 -25.12 -19.86 41.53
N THR A 13 -26.09 -18.94 41.61
CA THR A 13 -26.35 -17.97 40.53
C THR A 13 -25.20 -16.99 40.37
N GLY A 14 -24.62 -16.49 41.47
CA GLY A 14 -23.41 -15.66 41.45
C GLY A 14 -22.22 -16.36 40.77
N LEU A 15 -22.01 -17.65 41.06
CA LEU A 15 -20.98 -18.45 40.43
C LEU A 15 -21.23 -18.65 38.93
N VAL A 16 -22.47 -18.94 38.52
CA VAL A 16 -22.84 -19.10 37.09
C VAL A 16 -22.66 -17.79 36.32
N VAL A 17 -23.02 -16.65 36.91
CA VAL A 17 -22.79 -15.35 36.28
C VAL A 17 -21.29 -15.07 36.16
N ALA A 18 -20.52 -15.35 37.21
CA ALA A 18 -19.07 -15.18 37.19
C ALA A 18 -18.38 -16.04 36.12
N THR A 19 -18.82 -17.29 35.91
CA THR A 19 -18.26 -18.16 34.87
C THR A 19 -18.59 -17.67 33.46
N ILE A 20 -19.82 -17.21 33.21
CA ILE A 20 -20.24 -16.64 31.92
C ILE A 20 -19.44 -15.36 31.62
N VAL A 21 -19.33 -14.44 32.58
CA VAL A 21 -18.57 -13.20 32.42
C VAL A 21 -17.09 -13.50 32.16
N SER A 22 -16.50 -14.45 32.87
CA SER A 22 -15.11 -14.87 32.64
C SER A 22 -14.92 -15.44 31.23
N SER A 23 -15.86 -16.26 30.75
CA SER A 23 -15.82 -16.80 29.39
C SER A 23 -15.90 -15.70 28.32
N LEU A 24 -16.76 -14.69 28.52
CA LEU A 24 -16.90 -13.56 27.60
C LEU A 24 -15.65 -12.68 27.58
N LEU A 25 -15.04 -12.43 28.74
CA LEU A 25 -13.82 -11.65 28.85
C LEU A 25 -12.64 -12.35 28.18
N LEU A 26 -12.50 -13.67 28.36
CA LEU A 26 -11.47 -14.45 27.68
C LEU A 26 -11.66 -14.45 26.17
N SER A 27 -12.90 -14.59 25.70
CA SER A 27 -13.20 -14.49 24.27
C SER A 27 -12.85 -13.11 23.72
N THR A 28 -13.20 -12.05 24.45
CA THR A 28 -12.91 -10.66 24.03
C THR A 28 -11.41 -10.41 23.99
N TRP A 29 -10.66 -10.84 25.01
CA TRP A 29 -9.21 -10.70 25.04
C TRP A 29 -8.54 -11.48 23.92
N GLY A 30 -9.00 -12.70 23.64
CA GLY A 30 -8.51 -13.50 22.51
C GLY A 30 -8.68 -12.79 21.17
N SER A 31 -9.81 -12.13 20.95
CA SER A 31 -10.04 -11.33 19.74
C SER A 31 -9.16 -10.08 19.67
N ILE A 32 -8.97 -9.38 20.80
CA ILE A 32 -8.09 -8.20 20.86
C ILE A 32 -6.64 -8.58 20.59
N SER A 33 -6.15 -9.67 21.19
CA SER A 33 -4.79 -10.17 20.98
C SER A 33 -4.53 -10.50 19.51
N GLN A 34 -5.43 -11.24 18.88
CA GLN A 34 -5.32 -11.56 17.45
C GLN A 34 -5.34 -10.31 16.57
N GLY A 35 -6.17 -9.31 16.93
CA GLY A 35 -6.20 -8.03 16.23
C GLY A 35 -4.87 -7.27 16.32
N LEU A 36 -4.25 -7.24 17.51
CA LEU A 36 -2.95 -6.60 17.73
C LEU A 36 -1.82 -7.33 17.00
N ASP A 37 -1.81 -8.66 17.00
CA ASP A 37 -0.80 -9.45 16.28
C ASP A 37 -0.88 -9.19 14.77
N ASN A 38 -2.09 -9.23 14.19
CA ASN A 38 -2.31 -8.93 12.78
C ASN A 38 -1.87 -7.49 12.43
N GLN A 39 -2.17 -6.52 13.29
CA GLN A 39 -1.73 -5.13 13.08
C GLN A 39 -0.20 -5.01 13.14
N GLY A 40 0.44 -5.65 14.12
CA GLY A 40 1.90 -5.63 14.24
C GLY A 40 2.61 -6.26 13.04
N GLU A 41 2.06 -7.36 12.52
CA GLU A 41 2.56 -7.98 11.29
C GLU A 41 2.35 -7.06 10.07
N GLN A 42 1.20 -6.37 9.99
CA GLN A 42 0.91 -5.44 8.89
C GLN A 42 1.86 -4.25 8.90
N GLU A 43 2.08 -3.61 10.06
CA GLU A 43 3.02 -2.50 10.20
C GLU A 43 4.47 -2.92 9.88
N LEU A 44 4.85 -4.16 10.23
CA LEU A 44 6.14 -4.72 9.87
C LEU A 44 6.26 -4.90 8.34
N MET A 45 5.20 -5.35 7.69
CA MET A 45 5.17 -5.54 6.24
C MET A 45 5.17 -4.21 5.49
N ASP A 46 4.39 -3.23 5.95
CA ASP A 46 4.44 -1.85 5.46
C ASP A 46 5.86 -1.28 5.57
N SER A 47 6.57 -1.55 6.67
CA SER A 47 7.96 -1.10 6.85
C SER A 47 8.95 -1.74 5.86
N LYS A 48 8.71 -3.00 5.48
CA LYS A 48 9.55 -3.74 4.52
C LYS A 48 9.25 -3.37 3.07
N THR A 49 8.04 -2.92 2.76
CA THR A 49 7.65 -2.44 1.44
C THR A 49 8.21 -1.04 1.23
N ARG A 50 9.20 -0.90 0.35
CA ARG A 50 9.77 0.41 -0.02
C ARG A 50 10.09 0.43 -1.50
N VAL A 51 9.95 1.61 -2.09
CA VAL A 51 10.26 1.87 -3.48
C VAL A 51 11.03 3.18 -3.58
N SER A 52 11.90 3.30 -4.57
CA SER A 52 12.63 4.53 -4.88
C SER A 52 12.58 4.79 -6.37
N ILE A 53 12.46 6.05 -6.75
CA ILE A 53 12.65 6.47 -8.14
C ILE A 53 14.16 6.54 -8.38
N VAL A 54 14.59 6.09 -9.56
CA VAL A 54 16.00 6.14 -10.00
C VAL A 54 16.18 7.10 -11.18
N ASN A 55 15.09 7.68 -11.69
CA ASN A 55 15.14 8.65 -12.77
C ASN A 55 15.80 9.96 -12.31
N ASN A 56 16.32 10.74 -13.27
CA ASN A 56 16.74 12.11 -13.01
C ASN A 56 15.50 12.99 -12.84
N PRO A 57 15.20 13.48 -11.63
CA PRO A 57 13.98 14.27 -11.38
C PRO A 57 13.99 15.61 -12.13
N ALA A 58 15.15 16.09 -12.59
CA ALA A 58 15.28 17.38 -13.26
C ALA A 58 14.97 17.33 -14.77
N SER A 59 14.76 16.14 -15.36
CA SER A 59 14.61 15.98 -16.80
C SER A 59 13.82 14.72 -17.13
N ILE A 60 12.50 14.77 -16.95
CA ILE A 60 11.59 13.75 -17.47
C ILE A 60 10.97 14.28 -18.76
N THR A 61 11.41 13.70 -19.88
CA THR A 61 10.90 14.03 -21.21
C THR A 61 9.59 13.29 -21.46
N TRP A 62 8.62 14.02 -22.00
CA TRP A 62 7.37 13.44 -22.50
C TRP A 62 7.44 13.34 -24.01
N ASP A 63 6.94 12.23 -24.53
CA ASP A 63 6.64 12.08 -25.95
C ASP A 63 5.18 12.49 -26.14
N ASP A 64 5.01 13.70 -26.64
CA ASP A 64 3.74 14.25 -27.11
C ASP A 64 3.81 14.31 -28.65
N ASP A 65 3.51 13.18 -29.29
CA ASP A 65 3.42 13.14 -30.75
C ASP A 65 2.03 13.66 -31.13
N ALA A 66 1.97 14.78 -31.87
CA ALA A 66 0.72 15.44 -32.27
C ALA A 66 -0.24 14.60 -33.15
N ILE A 67 0.10 13.32 -33.38
CA ILE A 67 -0.70 12.33 -34.11
C ILE A 67 -1.46 11.41 -33.14
N ASP A 68 -0.95 11.21 -31.92
CA ASP A 68 -1.54 10.38 -30.87
C ASP A 68 -2.14 11.29 -29.78
N THR A 69 -3.33 10.97 -29.27
CA THR A 69 -3.94 11.71 -28.14
C THR A 69 -3.37 11.26 -26.79
N GLU A 70 -2.39 10.36 -26.81
CA GLU A 70 -1.81 9.72 -25.63
C GLU A 70 -0.38 10.22 -25.40
N VAL A 71 -0.17 10.91 -24.28
CA VAL A 71 1.13 11.43 -23.87
C VAL A 71 1.88 10.35 -23.11
N LYS A 72 3.15 10.09 -23.47
CA LYS A 72 3.93 8.96 -22.94
C LYS A 72 5.21 9.41 -22.26
N THR A 73 5.58 8.76 -21.16
CA THR A 73 6.91 8.93 -20.55
C THR A 73 7.39 7.63 -19.90
N SER A 74 8.70 7.46 -19.75
CA SER A 74 9.29 6.28 -19.10
C SER A 74 9.94 6.66 -17.79
N ILE A 75 9.60 5.95 -16.71
CA ILE A 75 10.25 6.13 -15.42
C ILE A 75 10.87 4.83 -14.92
N PHE A 76 12.03 4.95 -14.29
CA PHE A 76 12.74 3.84 -13.68
C PHE A 76 12.48 3.84 -12.18
N ILE A 77 11.91 2.74 -11.70
CA ILE A 77 11.55 2.55 -10.31
C ILE A 77 12.31 1.35 -9.76
N GLN A 78 12.93 1.51 -8.60
CA GLN A 78 13.65 0.45 -7.90
C GLN A 78 12.88 -0.02 -6.66
N ASN A 79 12.82 -1.34 -6.48
CA ASN A 79 12.44 -1.91 -5.19
C ASN A 79 13.58 -1.70 -4.19
N SER A 80 13.45 -0.68 -3.33
CA SER A 80 14.41 -0.34 -2.27
C SER A 80 14.07 -1.02 -0.92
N GLY A 81 13.03 -1.86 -0.91
CA GLY A 81 12.53 -2.53 0.28
C GLY A 81 13.27 -3.81 0.65
N LYS A 82 12.59 -4.65 1.42
CA LYS A 82 13.06 -5.97 1.87
C LYS A 82 12.09 -7.10 1.49
N THR A 83 11.06 -6.78 0.71
CA THR A 83 10.06 -7.73 0.23
C THR A 83 9.91 -7.61 -1.29
N THR A 84 9.43 -8.65 -1.93
CA THR A 84 9.02 -8.60 -3.34
C THR A 84 7.78 -7.72 -3.49
N LEU A 85 7.74 -6.91 -4.55
CA LEU A 85 6.64 -6.01 -4.87
C LEU A 85 5.78 -6.59 -6.00
N ASN A 86 4.52 -6.18 -6.01
CA ASN A 86 3.59 -6.47 -7.09
C ASN A 86 3.66 -5.37 -8.15
N ILE A 87 3.93 -5.78 -9.38
CA ILE A 87 4.09 -4.87 -10.52
C ILE A 87 2.71 -4.36 -10.96
N GLU A 88 1.71 -5.24 -11.03
CA GLU A 88 0.37 -4.95 -11.54
C GLU A 88 -0.44 -4.01 -10.63
N SER A 89 -0.16 -4.01 -9.32
CA SER A 89 -0.83 -3.13 -8.35
C SER A 89 -0.17 -1.75 -8.20
N THR A 90 0.93 -1.51 -8.94
CA THR A 90 1.64 -0.24 -8.88
C THR A 90 0.82 0.85 -9.55
N TYR A 91 0.64 1.97 -8.85
CA TYR A 91 -0.06 3.13 -9.40
C TYR A 91 0.83 4.37 -9.34
N ILE A 92 0.65 5.25 -10.31
CA ILE A 92 1.43 6.47 -10.47
C ILE A 92 0.47 7.64 -10.65
N VAL A 93 0.75 8.74 -9.96
CA VAL A 93 -0.04 9.97 -10.01
C VAL A 93 0.90 11.15 -10.18
N ILE A 94 0.69 11.98 -11.20
CA ILE A 94 1.50 13.18 -11.45
C ILE A 94 0.59 14.39 -11.44
N GLY A 95 0.94 15.41 -10.64
CA GLY A 95 0.14 16.65 -10.58
C GLY A 95 -1.29 16.47 -10.06
N GLY A 96 -1.61 15.31 -9.47
CA GLY A 96 -2.96 14.95 -9.04
C GLY A 96 -3.76 14.15 -10.06
N VAL A 97 -3.22 13.91 -11.26
CA VAL A 97 -3.84 13.07 -12.31
C VAL A 97 -3.30 11.65 -12.19
N MET A 98 -4.21 10.67 -12.17
CA MET A 98 -3.85 9.25 -12.17
C MET A 98 -3.40 8.84 -13.56
N MET A 99 -2.22 8.23 -13.63
CA MET A 99 -1.63 7.80 -14.88
C MET A 99 -1.79 6.29 -15.09
N THR A 100 -1.85 5.86 -16.34
CA THR A 100 -1.78 4.45 -16.69
C THR A 100 -0.32 4.01 -16.64
N ALA A 101 0.00 3.01 -15.83
CA ALA A 101 1.36 2.51 -15.68
C ALA A 101 1.47 1.08 -16.22
N SER A 102 2.28 0.88 -17.25
CA SER A 102 2.61 -0.42 -17.82
C SER A 102 4.08 -0.71 -17.64
N ALA A 103 4.41 -1.85 -17.02
CA ALA A 103 5.79 -2.31 -16.99
C ALA A 103 6.26 -2.65 -18.41
N SER A 104 7.50 -2.27 -18.75
CA SER A 104 8.11 -2.56 -20.05
C SER A 104 8.09 -4.06 -20.36
N ALA A 105 8.00 -4.45 -21.63
CA ALA A 105 7.91 -5.86 -22.04
C ALA A 105 9.13 -6.71 -21.64
N THR A 106 10.25 -6.08 -21.29
CA THR A 106 11.48 -6.71 -20.79
C THR A 106 11.50 -6.86 -19.26
N SER A 107 10.47 -6.38 -18.57
CA SER A 107 10.38 -6.40 -17.12
C SER A 107 10.32 -7.82 -16.58
N PRO A 108 10.89 -8.06 -15.39
CA PRO A 108 10.80 -9.35 -14.71
C PRO A 108 9.33 -9.67 -14.39
N THR A 109 9.02 -10.96 -14.27
CA THR A 109 7.70 -11.42 -13.78
C THR A 109 7.51 -11.20 -12.28
N MET A 110 8.58 -10.89 -11.55
CA MET A 110 8.59 -10.67 -10.11
C MET A 110 9.52 -9.52 -9.78
N TRP A 111 9.05 -8.53 -9.03
CA TRP A 111 9.86 -7.37 -8.68
C TRP A 111 10.68 -7.62 -7.41
N SER A 112 11.88 -8.17 -7.59
CA SER A 112 12.76 -8.56 -6.48
C SER A 112 13.44 -7.35 -5.82
N VAL A 113 13.96 -7.55 -4.62
CA VAL A 113 14.67 -6.48 -3.88
C VAL A 113 15.91 -6.04 -4.65
N GLY A 114 16.05 -4.72 -4.83
CA GLY A 114 17.15 -4.09 -5.56
C GLY A 114 16.92 -3.99 -7.07
N GLU A 115 15.87 -4.61 -7.60
CA GLU A 115 15.59 -4.64 -9.02
C GLU A 115 14.91 -3.35 -9.49
N VAL A 116 15.32 -2.89 -10.67
CA VAL A 116 14.82 -1.68 -11.32
C VAL A 116 13.92 -2.10 -12.47
N ILE A 117 12.71 -1.54 -12.49
CA ILE A 117 11.73 -1.75 -13.55
C ILE A 117 11.47 -0.42 -14.25
N GLU A 118 11.40 -0.49 -15.56
CA GLU A 118 10.93 0.62 -16.40
C GLU A 118 9.40 0.54 -16.51
N PHE A 119 8.74 1.60 -16.08
CA PHE A 119 7.32 1.80 -16.26
C PHE A 119 7.12 2.83 -17.36
N GLU A 120 6.42 2.43 -18.41
CA GLU A 120 5.81 3.33 -19.36
C GLU A 120 4.54 3.90 -18.71
N ILE A 121 4.48 5.22 -18.67
CA ILE A 121 3.37 5.98 -18.14
C ILE A 121 2.65 6.61 -19.31
N THR A 122 1.35 6.40 -19.39
CA THR A 122 0.51 7.02 -20.41
C THR A 122 -0.71 7.72 -19.81
N VAL A 123 -1.14 8.79 -20.46
CA VAL A 123 -2.32 9.58 -20.10
C VAL A 123 -2.91 10.23 -21.34
N ASP A 124 -4.22 10.44 -21.34
CA ASP A 124 -4.90 11.21 -22.38
C ASP A 124 -4.52 12.70 -22.25
N GLU A 125 -4.17 13.34 -23.36
CA GLU A 125 -3.84 14.76 -23.44
C GLU A 125 -4.97 15.65 -22.86
N ALA A 126 -6.23 15.21 -22.96
CA ALA A 126 -7.37 15.93 -22.39
C ALA A 126 -7.38 15.95 -20.86
N ASP A 127 -6.78 14.94 -20.22
CA ASP A 127 -6.70 14.81 -18.76
C ASP A 127 -5.40 15.40 -18.21
N PHE A 128 -4.33 15.38 -19.01
CA PHE A 128 -3.04 15.95 -18.64
C PHE A 128 -2.29 16.49 -19.88
N ASP A 129 -2.24 17.81 -19.96
CA ASP A 129 -1.48 18.54 -20.97
C ASP A 129 -0.07 18.87 -20.41
N PRO A 130 1.01 18.22 -20.91
CA PRO A 130 2.35 18.51 -20.45
C PRO A 130 2.76 19.93 -20.85
N PRO A 131 3.35 20.72 -19.94
CA PRO A 131 3.64 22.13 -20.25
C PRO A 131 4.77 22.28 -21.27
N ASP A 132 4.57 23.17 -22.24
CA ASP A 132 5.59 23.61 -23.23
C ASP A 132 6.88 24.18 -22.60
N VAL A 133 6.82 24.53 -21.31
CA VAL A 133 7.92 25.09 -20.55
C VAL A 133 8.25 24.20 -19.36
N PRO A 134 9.55 24.07 -19.00
CA PRO A 134 9.97 23.24 -17.89
C PRO A 134 9.25 23.59 -16.59
N THR A 135 8.39 22.68 -16.11
CA THR A 135 7.51 22.91 -14.95
C THR A 135 7.61 21.75 -13.97
N GLU A 136 7.52 22.06 -12.68
CA GLU A 136 7.66 21.10 -11.59
C GLU A 136 6.30 20.54 -11.16
N PHE A 137 6.23 19.22 -10.99
CA PHE A 137 5.06 18.48 -10.53
C PHE A 137 5.44 17.50 -9.42
N PHE A 138 4.47 17.14 -8.59
CA PHE A 138 4.62 16.04 -7.65
C PHE A 138 4.27 14.72 -8.34
N LEU A 139 5.24 13.82 -8.38
CA LEU A 139 5.09 12.42 -8.75
C LEU A 139 4.85 11.61 -7.48
N ASN A 140 3.71 10.94 -7.39
CA ASN A 140 3.39 10.00 -6.33
C ASN A 140 3.31 8.60 -6.91
N ILE A 141 3.98 7.66 -6.27
CA ILE A 141 3.97 6.25 -6.64
C ILE A 141 3.47 5.48 -5.44
N GLY A 142 2.55 4.55 -5.67
CA GLY A 142 2.17 3.56 -4.67
C GLY A 142 2.44 2.16 -5.16
N VAL A 143 2.92 1.32 -4.24
CA VAL A 143 3.24 -0.09 -4.48
C VAL A 143 2.67 -0.96 -3.38
N THR A 144 2.41 -2.22 -3.70
CA THR A 144 2.06 -3.25 -2.71
C THR A 144 3.05 -4.41 -2.77
N SER A 145 3.21 -5.16 -1.68
CA SER A 145 3.98 -6.39 -1.69
C SER A 145 3.28 -7.50 -2.48
N GLU A 146 4.03 -8.39 -3.14
CA GLU A 146 3.52 -9.41 -4.08
C GLU A 146 2.52 -10.39 -3.46
N SER A 147 2.78 -10.89 -2.26
CA SER A 147 1.83 -11.54 -1.35
C SER A 147 2.61 -12.22 -0.24
N ASN A 148 2.37 -11.79 1.00
CA ASN A 148 2.46 -12.62 2.20
C ASN A 148 1.45 -11.99 3.13
N THR A 149 0.33 -12.65 3.43
CA THR A 149 -0.61 -12.15 4.45
C THR A 149 0.17 -11.87 5.74
N PRO A 150 0.25 -10.61 6.22
CA PRO A 150 -0.41 -9.37 5.73
C PRO A 150 0.33 -8.59 4.62
N THR A 151 -0.42 -8.06 3.64
CA THR A 151 0.13 -7.26 2.53
C THR A 151 0.63 -5.90 3.02
N GLY A 152 1.87 -5.56 2.69
CA GLY A 152 2.45 -4.25 2.94
C GLY A 152 2.19 -3.28 1.80
N THR A 153 1.94 -2.02 2.14
CA THR A 153 1.74 -0.91 1.19
C THR A 153 2.74 0.21 1.46
N TYR A 154 3.13 0.92 0.40
CA TYR A 154 3.99 2.08 0.55
C TYR A 154 3.75 3.06 -0.58
N SER A 155 3.84 4.36 -0.26
CA SER A 155 3.86 5.42 -1.24
C SER A 155 5.09 6.32 -1.08
N ALA A 156 5.65 6.72 -2.21
CA ALA A 156 6.72 7.69 -2.31
C ALA A 156 6.24 8.90 -3.10
N SER A 157 6.72 10.09 -2.72
CA SER A 157 6.45 11.33 -3.41
C SER A 157 7.76 12.02 -3.73
N GLU A 158 7.93 12.44 -4.98
CA GLU A 158 9.11 13.18 -5.44
C GLU A 158 8.69 14.33 -6.35
N VAL A 159 9.45 15.43 -6.31
CA VAL A 159 9.26 16.54 -7.23
C VAL A 159 10.01 16.22 -8.51
N ILE A 160 9.28 16.17 -9.62
CA ILE A 160 9.83 15.97 -10.96
C ILE A 160 9.63 17.23 -11.78
N ARG A 161 10.55 17.48 -12.71
CA ARG A 161 10.44 18.52 -13.71
C ARG A 161 10.16 17.88 -15.06
N LEU A 162 9.05 18.30 -15.65
CA LEU A 162 8.66 17.91 -16.99
C LEU A 162 9.29 18.90 -17.96
N VAL A 163 9.94 18.38 -19.00
CA VAL A 163 10.70 19.13 -20.00
C VAL A 163 10.35 18.72 -21.41
#